data_AF-A0A5C6EQX2-F1
#
_entry.id   AF-A0A5C6EQX2-F1
#
_cell.length_a   1.000
_cell.length_b   1.000
_cell.length_c   1.000
_cell.angle_alpha   90.00
_cell.angle_beta   90.00
_cell.angle_gamma   90.00
#
_symmetry.space_group_name_H-M   'P 1'
#
loop_
_entity.id
_entity.type
_entity.pdbx_description
1 polymer ?
#
loop_
_entity_poly.entity_id
_entity_poly.type
_entity_poly.pdbx_seq_one_letter_code
_entity_poly.pdbx_strand_id
1 'polypeptide(L)'
;MHKQTRHTDYNELPLIDLNAPKTLSSRNRAGTVASNDSIMHDLEDAKRILELAGLCINLSSEHVIDATEKCMIEVQPSHNNIPTLSSSDRGTKQKSIRKPHYSHLLLYNNIPVFQVACCLPLKVLAASLDGNSVSGRVLFSSHSEENGGKLVYEFQDKGTEIIIDLQRGESLRVQRYLFRMV
;
A
#
# COMPACT_ATOMS: atom_id res chain seq x y z
N MET A 1 -8.87 -14.56 21.15
CA MET A 1 -10.21 -14.71 20.54
C MET A 1 -10.07 -14.42 19.05
N HIS A 2 -10.61 -15.30 18.22
CA HIS A 2 -10.45 -15.30 16.76
C HIS A 2 -11.15 -14.08 16.10
N LYS A 3 -10.49 -13.47 15.12
CA LYS A 3 -11.15 -13.03 13.88
C LYS A 3 -10.34 -13.55 12.70
N GLN A 4 -10.59 -14.80 12.38
CA GLN A 4 -10.35 -15.36 11.06
C GLN A 4 -11.44 -14.74 10.17
N THR A 5 -11.11 -13.71 9.38
CA THR A 5 -12.02 -13.24 8.34
C THR A 5 -11.91 -14.21 7.17
N ARG A 6 -13.02 -14.94 7.00
CA ARG A 6 -13.32 -15.91 5.94
C ARG A 6 -13.29 -15.23 4.56
N HIS A 7 -12.85 -16.00 3.56
CA HIS A 7 -13.01 -15.80 2.12
C HIS A 7 -13.47 -14.40 1.68
N THR A 8 -12.51 -13.55 1.35
CA THR A 8 -12.75 -12.37 0.53
C THR A 8 -12.69 -12.79 -0.92
N ASP A 9 -13.86 -12.87 -1.55
CA ASP A 9 -13.97 -12.85 -3.00
C ASP A 9 -13.19 -11.65 -3.55
N TYR A 10 -12.69 -11.80 -4.77
CA TYR A 10 -12.07 -10.70 -5.48
C TYR A 10 -13.11 -9.59 -5.67
N ASN A 11 -12.78 -8.37 -5.24
CA ASN A 11 -13.64 -7.21 -5.40
C ASN A 11 -13.12 -6.38 -6.56
N GLU A 12 -14.02 -6.03 -7.48
CA GLU A 12 -13.73 -5.06 -8.52
C GLU A 12 -13.47 -3.69 -7.86
N LEU A 13 -12.30 -3.14 -8.11
CA LEU A 13 -11.96 -1.79 -7.67
C LEU A 13 -12.19 -0.81 -8.81
N PRO A 14 -12.73 0.39 -8.52
CA PRO A 14 -12.90 1.41 -9.53
C PRO A 14 -11.54 1.90 -10.05
N LEU A 15 -11.56 2.60 -11.17
CA LEU A 15 -10.42 3.39 -11.66
C LEU A 15 -10.50 4.81 -11.08
N ILE A 16 -9.53 5.23 -10.28
CA ILE A 16 -9.38 6.67 -9.98
C ILE A 16 -8.80 7.34 -11.22
N ASP A 17 -9.32 8.53 -11.55
CA ASP A 17 -8.88 9.35 -12.68
C ASP A 17 -7.36 9.27 -12.90
N LEU A 18 -6.98 8.67 -14.03
CA LEU A 18 -5.57 8.50 -14.41
C LEU A 18 -4.89 9.87 -14.66
N ASN A 19 -5.69 10.89 -14.96
CA ASN A 19 -5.27 12.27 -15.19
C ASN A 19 -5.39 13.15 -13.95
N ALA A 20 -5.71 12.58 -12.78
CA ALA A 20 -5.83 13.33 -11.54
C ALA A 20 -4.58 14.19 -11.30
N PRO A 21 -4.73 15.48 -10.92
CA PRO A 21 -3.60 16.36 -10.70
C PRO A 21 -2.61 15.78 -9.69
N LYS A 22 -1.36 15.62 -10.12
CA LYS A 22 -0.27 15.20 -9.25
C LYS A 22 0.07 16.35 -8.31
N THR A 23 -0.08 16.12 -7.02
CA THR A 23 0.42 17.03 -5.99
C THR A 23 1.88 16.73 -5.73
N LEU A 24 2.74 17.73 -5.95
CA LEU A 24 4.11 17.66 -5.51
C LEU A 24 4.13 17.65 -3.98
N SER A 25 4.55 16.53 -3.39
CA SER A 25 4.94 16.51 -1.99
C SER A 25 6.24 17.34 -1.86
N SER A 26 6.10 18.63 -1.56
CA SER A 26 7.21 19.58 -1.37
C SER A 26 8.12 19.28 -0.15
N ARG A 27 7.97 18.11 0.48
CA ARG A 27 8.99 17.63 1.40
C ARG A 27 10.22 17.25 0.59
N ASN A 28 11.10 18.22 0.40
CA ASN A 28 12.53 18.03 0.33
C ASN A 28 12.94 17.23 1.57
N ARG A 29 12.72 15.91 1.58
CA ARG A 29 13.48 15.02 2.43
C ARG A 29 14.89 15.12 1.86
N ALA A 30 15.71 15.98 2.46
CA ALA A 30 17.15 15.93 2.28
C ALA A 30 17.53 14.45 2.22
N GLY A 31 18.17 14.00 1.14
CA GLY A 31 18.39 12.59 0.79
C GLY A 31 19.07 11.81 1.90
N THR A 32 18.32 11.49 2.94
CA THR A 32 18.76 10.75 4.11
C THR A 32 18.61 9.32 3.67
N VAL A 33 19.72 8.78 3.17
CA VAL A 33 19.86 7.35 2.91
C VAL A 33 19.45 6.63 4.20
N ALA A 34 18.54 5.69 4.10
CA ALA A 34 18.13 4.89 5.24
C ALA A 34 19.35 4.17 5.82
N SER A 35 19.46 4.10 7.15
CA SER A 35 20.52 3.31 7.78
C SER A 35 20.34 1.83 7.46
N ASN A 36 21.43 1.05 7.49
CA ASN A 36 21.35 -0.40 7.26
C ASN A 36 20.39 -1.08 8.25
N ASP A 37 20.41 -0.69 9.53
CA ASP A 37 19.47 -1.21 10.54
C ASP A 37 18.01 -0.92 10.17
N SER A 38 17.75 0.25 9.61
CA SER A 38 16.41 0.63 9.15
C SER A 38 15.97 -0.23 7.97
N ILE A 39 16.86 -0.50 7.01
CA ILE A 39 16.57 -1.33 5.84
C ILE A 39 16.30 -2.78 6.29
N MET A 40 17.12 -3.29 7.22
CA MET A 40 17.01 -4.65 7.73
C MET A 40 15.70 -4.83 8.51
N HIS A 41 15.33 -3.86 9.34
CA HIS A 41 14.05 -3.86 10.06
C HIS A 41 12.85 -3.80 9.11
N ASP A 42 12.90 -2.97 8.07
CA ASP A 42 11.85 -2.91 7.04
C ASP A 42 11.73 -4.26 6.30
N LEU A 43 12.86 -4.93 6.02
CA LEU A 43 12.89 -6.24 5.37
C LEU A 43 12.34 -7.37 6.25
N GLU A 44 12.72 -7.43 7.53
CA GLU A 44 12.23 -8.44 8.48
C GLU A 44 10.72 -8.33 8.68
N ASP A 45 10.23 -7.10 8.83
CA ASP A 45 8.80 -6.82 8.94
C ASP A 45 8.06 -7.20 7.65
N ALA A 46 8.60 -6.87 6.47
CA ALA A 46 8.04 -7.28 5.18
C ALA A 46 7.92 -8.82 5.05
N LYS A 47 8.97 -9.57 5.40
CA LYS A 47 8.95 -11.05 5.38
C LYS A 47 7.84 -11.60 6.28
N ARG A 48 7.79 -11.14 7.53
CA ARG A 48 6.80 -11.57 8.51
C ARG A 48 5.38 -11.32 8.05
N ILE A 49 5.12 -10.17 7.42
CA ILE A 49 3.79 -9.83 6.93
C ILE A 49 3.36 -10.72 5.76
N LEU A 50 4.27 -11.13 4.88
CA LEU A 50 3.96 -12.09 3.81
C LEU A 50 3.62 -13.47 4.38
N GLU A 51 4.38 -13.95 5.36
CA GLU A 51 4.08 -15.21 6.05
C GLU A 51 2.69 -15.18 6.70
N LEU A 52 2.34 -14.08 7.37
CA LEU A 52 1.01 -13.90 7.97
C LEU A 52 -0.11 -13.79 6.92
N ALA A 53 0.20 -13.31 5.71
CA ALA A 53 -0.71 -13.31 4.57
C ALA A 53 -0.83 -14.70 3.90
N GLY A 54 -0.11 -15.71 4.38
CA GLY A 54 -0.08 -17.05 3.80
C GLY A 54 0.77 -17.16 2.53
N LEU A 55 1.66 -16.19 2.29
CA LEU A 55 2.52 -16.12 1.11
C LEU A 55 3.96 -16.51 1.48
N CYS A 56 4.44 -17.60 0.92
CA CYS A 56 5.84 -18.03 1.06
C CYS A 56 6.68 -17.49 -0.11
N ILE A 57 6.91 -16.17 -0.13
CA ILE A 57 7.71 -15.49 -1.16
C ILE A 57 9.10 -15.20 -0.58
N ASN A 58 10.15 -15.61 -1.28
CA ASN A 58 11.48 -15.13 -0.97
C ASN A 58 11.62 -13.69 -1.48
N LEU A 59 11.82 -12.73 -0.58
CA LEU A 59 12.11 -11.33 -0.92
C LEU A 59 13.52 -11.15 -1.52
N SER A 60 14.05 -12.14 -2.24
CA SER A 60 15.23 -11.95 -3.10
C SER A 60 14.91 -10.90 -4.15
N SER A 61 15.89 -10.06 -4.47
CA SER A 61 15.72 -8.89 -5.36
C SER A 61 15.18 -9.22 -6.75
N GLU A 62 15.24 -10.47 -7.18
CA GLU A 62 14.75 -10.93 -8.48
C GLU A 62 13.20 -10.97 -8.58
N HIS A 63 12.49 -11.00 -7.44
CA HIS A 63 11.02 -11.05 -7.41
C HIS A 63 10.38 -9.72 -7.03
N VAL A 64 11.18 -8.72 -6.66
CA VAL A 64 10.71 -7.40 -6.24
C VAL A 64 10.76 -6.44 -7.42
N ILE A 65 9.60 -5.87 -7.76
CA ILE A 65 9.45 -4.87 -8.80
C ILE A 65 9.31 -3.50 -8.12
N ASP A 66 10.24 -2.62 -8.43
CA ASP A 66 10.21 -1.24 -7.94
C ASP A 66 9.15 -0.41 -8.69
N ALA A 67 8.53 0.51 -7.96
CA ALA A 67 7.60 1.44 -8.56
C ALA A 67 8.35 2.38 -9.51
N THR A 68 7.93 2.42 -10.77
CA THR A 68 8.41 3.38 -11.77
C THR A 68 8.03 4.81 -11.37
N GLU A 69 6.87 4.97 -10.72
CA GLU A 69 6.43 6.25 -10.18
C GLU A 69 5.69 6.08 -8.85
N LYS A 70 5.88 7.04 -7.94
CA LYS A 70 5.15 7.16 -6.67
C LYS A 70 4.79 8.63 -6.46
N CYS A 71 3.51 8.96 -6.54
CA CYS A 71 3.04 10.34 -6.40
C CYS A 71 1.80 10.44 -5.50
N MET A 72 1.49 11.66 -5.08
CA MET A 72 0.24 11.96 -4.37
C MET A 72 -0.72 12.60 -5.36
N ILE A 73 -1.94 12.10 -5.47
CA ILE A 73 -2.99 12.67 -6.32
C ILE A 73 -4.11 13.26 -5.46
N GLU A 74 -4.75 14.31 -5.93
CA GLU A 74 -6.00 14.78 -5.32
C GLU A 74 -7.16 13.93 -5.84
N VAL A 75 -8.00 13.45 -4.95
CA VAL A 75 -9.28 12.86 -5.33
C VAL A 75 -10.29 13.99 -5.36
N GLN A 76 -10.86 14.31 -6.51
CA GLN A 76 -11.99 15.24 -6.55
C GLN A 76 -13.19 14.61 -5.80
N PRO A 77 -13.99 15.38 -5.05
CA PRO A 77 -15.08 14.82 -4.23
C PRO A 77 -16.28 14.26 -5.02
N SER A 78 -16.17 14.05 -6.33
CA SER A 78 -17.24 13.50 -7.15
C SER A 78 -17.20 11.97 -7.09
N HIS A 79 -18.19 11.41 -6.38
CA HIS A 79 -18.46 9.97 -6.19
C HIS A 79 -17.63 9.28 -5.11
N ASN A 80 -18.00 9.48 -3.84
CA ASN A 80 -18.41 8.40 -2.94
C ASN A 80 -18.81 8.97 -1.58
N ASN A 81 -19.98 8.56 -1.08
CA ASN A 81 -20.46 8.83 0.28
C ASN A 81 -19.54 8.11 1.28
N ILE A 82 -18.40 8.71 1.63
CA ILE A 82 -17.55 8.21 2.71
C ILE A 82 -18.04 8.85 4.01
N PRO A 83 -18.52 8.07 5.00
CA PRO A 83 -18.88 8.61 6.31
C PRO A 83 -17.63 9.21 6.95
N THR A 84 -17.67 10.51 7.19
CA THR A 84 -16.70 11.21 8.03
C THR A 84 -16.90 10.75 9.48
N LEU A 85 -16.05 9.84 9.97
CA LEU A 85 -15.85 9.73 11.41
C LEU A 85 -14.88 10.82 11.83
N SER A 86 -15.36 11.72 12.69
CA SER A 86 -14.50 12.60 13.46
C SER A 86 -13.67 11.74 14.42
N SER A 87 -12.33 11.84 14.37
CA SER A 87 -11.54 11.52 15.56
C SER A 87 -10.49 12.58 15.86
N SER A 88 -10.74 13.25 16.97
CA SER A 88 -9.76 13.88 17.85
C SER A 88 -8.79 12.82 18.38
N ASP A 89 -7.48 13.09 18.35
CA ASP A 89 -6.78 13.59 19.53
C ASP A 89 -5.27 13.68 19.26
N ARG A 90 -4.69 14.83 19.60
CA ARG A 90 -3.24 15.05 19.53
C ARG A 90 -2.61 14.49 20.81
N GLY A 91 -2.36 13.19 20.81
CA GLY A 91 -1.57 12.52 21.84
C GLY A 91 -0.10 12.99 21.84
N THR A 92 0.43 13.21 23.04
CA THR A 92 1.81 13.60 23.35
C THR A 92 2.83 12.60 22.78
N LYS A 93 3.74 13.09 21.93
CA LYS A 93 4.77 12.26 21.28
C LYS A 93 5.84 11.82 22.27
N GLN A 94 5.73 10.61 22.82
CA GLN A 94 6.91 9.86 23.25
C GLN A 94 7.79 9.58 22.02
N LYS A 95 9.11 9.46 22.21
CA LYS A 95 10.05 9.06 21.15
C LYS A 95 9.67 7.68 20.64
N SER A 96 8.78 7.63 19.65
CA SER A 96 8.23 6.39 19.11
C SER A 96 9.33 5.62 18.41
N ILE A 97 9.40 4.32 18.66
CA ILE A 97 10.15 3.36 17.84
C ILE A 97 9.80 3.62 16.36
N ARG A 98 10.79 3.57 15.48
CA ARG A 98 10.59 3.80 14.04
C ARG A 98 9.57 2.79 13.52
N LYS A 99 8.49 3.29 12.90
CA LYS A 99 7.51 2.45 12.20
C LYS A 99 8.06 1.99 10.84
N PRO A 100 7.86 0.71 10.45
CA PRO A 100 8.27 0.24 9.14
C PRO A 100 7.66 1.03 7.99
N HIS A 101 8.44 1.23 6.93
CA HIS A 101 8.04 2.03 5.77
C HIS A 101 8.63 1.48 4.47
N TYR A 102 7.84 0.67 3.77
CA TYR A 102 8.21 0.07 2.49
C TYR A 102 7.01 -0.05 1.56
N SER A 103 7.28 -0.32 0.29
CA SER A 103 6.28 -0.63 -0.74
C SER A 103 6.94 -1.51 -1.79
N HIS A 104 6.39 -2.70 -2.01
CA HIS A 104 6.90 -3.70 -2.94
C HIS A 104 5.76 -4.16 -3.83
N LEU A 105 6.08 -4.39 -5.10
CA LEU A 105 5.28 -5.26 -5.94
C LEU A 105 6.06 -6.55 -6.14
N LEU A 106 5.40 -7.68 -5.92
CA LEU A 106 5.98 -9.02 -5.98
C LEU A 106 5.23 -9.85 -7.01
N LEU A 107 5.89 -10.85 -7.58
CA LEU A 107 5.22 -11.89 -8.36
C LEU A 107 5.18 -13.19 -7.57
N TYR A 108 3.98 -13.67 -7.26
CA TYR A 108 3.75 -14.97 -6.59
C TYR A 108 2.93 -15.87 -7.51
N ASN A 109 3.49 -17.00 -7.94
CA ASN A 109 2.86 -17.87 -8.95
C ASN A 109 2.42 -17.08 -10.21
N ASN A 110 3.25 -16.11 -10.62
CA ASN A 110 2.99 -15.15 -11.69
C ASN A 110 1.80 -14.20 -11.44
N ILE A 111 1.24 -14.15 -10.23
CA ILE A 111 0.19 -13.22 -9.82
C ILE A 111 0.86 -12.02 -9.14
N PRO A 112 0.53 -10.77 -9.54
CA PRO A 112 1.02 -9.59 -8.86
C PRO A 112 0.48 -9.49 -7.43
N VAL A 113 1.38 -9.24 -6.48
CA VAL A 113 1.06 -9.00 -5.08
C VAL A 113 1.71 -7.69 -4.65
N PHE A 114 0.89 -6.72 -4.28
CA PHE A 114 1.34 -5.46 -3.74
C PHE A 114 1.38 -5.51 -2.21
N GLN A 115 2.54 -5.20 -1.64
CA GLN A 115 2.78 -5.15 -0.21
C GLN A 115 3.23 -3.73 0.18
N VAL A 116 2.70 -3.21 1.27
CA VAL A 116 3.05 -1.86 1.75
C VAL A 116 2.96 -1.73 3.26
N ALA A 117 3.86 -0.91 3.83
CA ALA A 117 3.83 -0.47 5.21
C ALA A 117 3.90 1.05 5.32
N CYS A 118 3.14 1.58 6.28
CA CYS A 118 3.09 3.01 6.55
C CYS A 118 2.88 3.31 8.03
N CYS A 119 3.25 4.51 8.48
CA CYS A 119 2.91 5.02 9.81
C CYS A 119 1.40 5.24 10.08
N LEU A 120 0.54 5.12 9.08
CA LEU A 120 -0.90 5.42 9.12
C LEU A 120 -1.69 4.21 8.63
N PRO A 121 -3.00 4.08 8.94
CA PRO A 121 -3.87 3.06 8.35
C PRO A 121 -3.83 3.10 6.81
N LEU A 122 -4.03 1.96 6.17
CA LEU A 122 -3.92 1.80 4.71
C LEU A 122 -5.18 1.14 4.15
N LYS A 123 -5.67 1.66 3.02
CA LYS A 123 -6.80 1.10 2.29
C LYS A 123 -6.57 1.22 0.78
N VAL A 124 -6.80 0.16 0.03
CA VAL A 124 -6.84 0.25 -1.45
C VAL A 124 -8.16 0.91 -1.86
N LEU A 125 -8.09 1.93 -2.71
CA LEU A 125 -9.26 2.62 -3.25
C LEU A 125 -9.52 2.27 -4.70
N ALA A 126 -8.45 2.15 -5.49
CA ALA A 126 -8.51 1.80 -6.89
C ALA A 126 -7.29 0.98 -7.28
N ALA A 127 -7.47 0.16 -8.31
CA ALA A 127 -6.40 -0.56 -8.95
C ALA A 127 -6.70 -0.66 -10.45
N SER A 128 -5.65 -0.65 -11.26
CA SER A 128 -5.80 -0.89 -12.69
C SER A 128 -4.66 -1.72 -13.25
N LEU A 129 -4.98 -2.52 -14.28
CA LEU A 129 -4.01 -3.20 -15.13
C LEU A 129 -4.21 -2.73 -16.57
N ASP A 130 -3.14 -2.25 -17.19
CA ASP A 130 -3.11 -1.79 -18.58
C ASP A 130 -4.25 -0.80 -18.90
N GLY A 131 -4.56 0.09 -17.94
CA GLY A 131 -5.60 1.13 -18.05
C GLY A 131 -7.03 0.70 -17.68
N ASN A 132 -7.26 -0.58 -17.35
CA ASN A 132 -8.59 -1.10 -17.01
C ASN A 132 -8.76 -1.29 -15.51
N SER A 133 -9.98 -1.10 -14.99
CA SER A 133 -10.33 -1.48 -13.62
C SER A 133 -10.14 -2.98 -13.43
N VAL A 134 -9.69 -3.39 -12.24
CA VAL A 134 -9.41 -4.81 -11.96
C VAL A 134 -9.98 -5.25 -10.65
N SER A 135 -10.17 -6.56 -10.56
CA SER A 135 -10.52 -7.21 -9.32
C SER A 135 -9.27 -7.64 -8.55
N GLY A 136 -9.35 -7.57 -7.23
CA GLY A 136 -8.29 -8.00 -6.34
C GLY A 136 -8.82 -8.29 -4.95
N ARG A 137 -7.97 -8.83 -4.08
CA ARG A 137 -8.34 -9.11 -2.70
C ARG A 137 -7.24 -8.70 -1.73
N VAL A 138 -7.68 -8.23 -0.58
CA VAL A 138 -6.78 -7.95 0.55
C VAL A 138 -6.49 -9.27 1.26
N LEU A 139 -5.24 -9.72 1.20
CA LEU A 139 -4.76 -10.92 1.89
C LEU A 139 -4.43 -10.64 3.36
N PHE A 140 -3.94 -9.43 3.63
CA PHE A 140 -3.62 -8.99 4.98
C PHE A 140 -3.85 -7.48 5.11
N SER A 141 -4.46 -7.07 6.22
CA SER A 141 -4.57 -5.66 6.59
C SER A 141 -4.56 -5.54 8.11
N SER A 142 -3.72 -4.65 8.62
CA SER A 142 -3.68 -4.34 10.06
C SER A 142 -3.24 -2.91 10.28
N HIS A 143 -3.63 -2.33 11.40
CA HIS A 143 -3.11 -1.06 11.89
C HIS A 143 -2.94 -1.11 13.41
N SER A 144 -1.84 -0.54 13.91
CA SER A 144 -1.62 -0.27 15.33
C SER A 144 -0.82 1.02 15.50
N GLU A 145 -0.91 1.65 16.66
CA GLU A 145 -0.14 2.86 16.95
C GLU A 145 1.36 2.58 17.06
N GLU A 146 1.74 1.36 17.40
CA GLU A 146 3.14 0.93 17.56
C GLU A 146 3.75 0.55 16.22
N ASN A 147 3.06 -0.28 15.42
CA ASN A 147 3.62 -0.85 14.19
C ASN A 147 3.14 -0.14 12.92
N GLY A 148 2.19 0.80 13.02
CA GLY A 148 1.58 1.45 11.87
C GLY A 148 0.67 0.54 11.06
N GLY A 149 0.31 1.00 9.85
CA GLY A 149 -0.50 0.27 8.89
C GLY A 149 0.31 -0.69 8.03
N LYS A 150 -0.30 -1.84 7.75
CA LYS A 150 0.22 -2.92 6.90
C LYS A 150 -0.88 -3.38 5.96
N LEU A 151 -0.50 -3.66 4.72
CA LEU A 151 -1.43 -4.13 3.69
C LEU A 151 -0.71 -5.05 2.72
N VAL A 152 -1.35 -6.17 2.40
CA VAL A 152 -1.00 -7.07 1.30
C VAL A 152 -2.24 -7.24 0.43
N TYR A 153 -2.10 -6.91 -0.84
CA TYR A 153 -3.17 -6.94 -1.84
C TYR A 153 -2.72 -7.81 -3.02
N GLU A 154 -3.55 -8.76 -3.40
CA GLU A 154 -3.32 -9.64 -4.54
C GLU A 154 -4.26 -9.26 -5.68
N PHE A 155 -3.70 -9.11 -6.87
CA PHE A 155 -4.46 -8.86 -8.09
C PHE A 155 -5.01 -10.19 -8.63
N GLN A 156 -6.20 -10.17 -9.22
CA GLN A 156 -6.75 -11.37 -9.86
C GLN A 156 -6.06 -11.67 -11.20
N ASP A 157 -5.75 -10.62 -11.94
CA ASP A 157 -5.24 -10.67 -13.30
C ASP A 157 -3.78 -10.20 -13.38
N LYS A 158 -3.21 -10.28 -14.59
CA LYS A 158 -1.84 -9.85 -14.92
C LYS A 158 -1.90 -8.75 -15.97
N GLY A 159 -0.89 -7.89 -15.97
CA GLY A 159 -0.74 -6.82 -16.93
C GLY A 159 0.70 -6.32 -16.98
N THR A 160 1.00 -5.47 -17.96
CA THR A 160 2.33 -4.88 -18.12
C THR A 160 2.47 -3.58 -17.34
N GLU A 161 1.38 -2.84 -17.17
CA GLU A 161 1.30 -1.64 -16.35
C GLU A 161 0.31 -1.85 -15.21
N ILE A 162 0.78 -1.68 -13.98
CA ILE A 162 -0.02 -1.83 -12.77
C ILE A 162 -0.08 -0.50 -12.03
N ILE A 163 -1.30 -0.03 -11.75
CA ILE A 163 -1.53 1.14 -10.90
C ILE A 163 -2.30 0.69 -9.66
N ILE A 164 -1.87 1.16 -8.51
CA ILE A 164 -2.61 1.00 -7.27
C ILE A 164 -2.64 2.30 -6.48
N ASP A 165 -3.84 2.63 -6.03
CA ASP A 165 -4.16 3.88 -5.37
C ASP A 165 -4.55 3.60 -3.92
N LEU A 166 -3.76 4.15 -2.99
CA LEU A 166 -3.91 3.93 -1.56
C LEU A 166 -4.38 5.18 -0.83
N GLN A 167 -5.42 5.01 -0.02
CA GLN A 167 -5.70 5.94 1.06
C GLN A 167 -4.77 5.70 2.24
N ARG A 168 -4.24 6.79 2.81
CA ARG A 168 -3.39 6.76 4.01
C ARG A 168 -4.06 7.55 5.13
N GLY A 169 -4.43 6.87 6.21
CA GLY A 169 -5.31 7.42 7.25
C GLY A 169 -6.61 7.95 6.62
N GLU A 170 -7.10 9.07 7.13
CA GLU A 170 -8.32 9.73 6.62
C GLU A 170 -8.01 10.83 5.58
N SER A 171 -6.89 10.69 4.85
CA SER A 171 -6.50 11.70 3.86
C SER A 171 -7.48 11.74 2.69
N LEU A 172 -7.80 12.96 2.24
CA LEU A 172 -8.47 13.22 0.96
C LEU A 172 -7.53 13.06 -0.24
N ARG A 173 -6.22 12.95 0.01
CA ARG A 173 -5.22 12.67 -1.01
C ARG A 173 -4.92 11.18 -1.03
N VAL A 174 -4.62 10.69 -2.22
CA VAL A 174 -4.33 9.29 -2.47
C VAL A 174 -2.90 9.14 -2.92
N GLN A 175 -2.24 8.09 -2.44
CA GLN A 175 -0.92 7.74 -2.89
C GLN A 175 -1.01 6.74 -4.04
N ARG A 176 -0.60 7.20 -5.23
CA ARG A 176 -0.55 6.38 -6.44
C ARG A 176 0.82 5.74 -6.58
N TYR A 177 0.82 4.44 -6.85
CA TYR A 177 1.99 3.69 -7.27
C TYR A 177 1.77 3.19 -8.69
N LEU A 178 2.76 3.41 -9.55
CA LEU A 178 2.81 2.91 -10.91
C LEU A 178 3.98 1.94 -11.02
N PHE A 179 3.70 0.75 -11.53
CA PHE A 179 4.69 -0.28 -11.82
C PHE A 179 4.61 -0.65 -13.30
N ARG A 180 5.76 -0.83 -13.92
CA ARG A 180 5.87 -1.35 -15.28
C ARG A 180 6.69 -2.62 -15.27
N MET A 181 6.07 -3.72 -15.66
CA MET A 181 6.71 -5.01 -15.86
C MET A 181 7.30 -5.03 -17.28
N VAL A 182 8.57 -5.42 -17.38
CA VAL A 182 9.29 -5.57 -18.66
C VAL A 182 9.19 -7.02 -19.13
#